data_AF-A0A8T7F8E7-F1
#
_entry.id   AF-A0A8T7F8E7-F1
#
_cell.length_a   1.000
_cell.length_b   1.000
_cell.length_c   1.000
_cell.angle_alpha   90.00
_cell.angle_beta   90.00
_cell.angle_gamma   90.00
#
_symmetry.space_group_name_H-M   'P 1'
#
loop_
_entity.id
_entity.type
_entity.pdbx_description
1 polymer ?
#
loop_
_entity_poly.entity_id
_entity_poly.type
_entity_poly.pdbx_seq_one_letter_code
_entity_poly.pdbx_strand_id
1 'polypeptide(L)'
;MLESKDEVFKWLTEHTGERFFYVRLKQAIWIEYKAYLLDVFIDLGRRLATNSELVRQLIRDNNWRYNTFGNVLAILQGDANFTTDMAWRITQWSWIAPQLAAGFVILADCHSNAILEHCLETATEESRPKTVLSAYAALKLIGHTKAADFEKTSLFEHLQALDRDNCMLLADKYWQVWKKYKGLCTVESG
;
A
#
# COMPACT_ATOMS: atom_id res chain seq x y z
N MET A 1 11.25 17.59 13.85
CA MET A 1 9.92 17.07 13.52
C MET A 1 9.69 17.37 12.04
N LEU A 2 9.00 16.52 11.28
CA LEU A 2 8.63 16.86 9.89
C LEU A 2 7.29 17.59 9.94
N GLU A 3 7.23 18.79 9.38
CA GLU A 3 6.11 19.72 9.54
C GLU A 3 5.35 19.95 8.23
N SER A 4 5.95 19.62 7.09
CA SER A 4 5.31 19.78 5.78
C SER A 4 5.59 18.64 4.81
N LYS A 5 4.77 18.56 3.77
CA LYS A 5 4.96 17.65 2.64
C LYS A 5 6.35 17.81 2.01
N ASP A 6 6.79 19.04 1.79
CA ASP A 6 8.07 19.33 1.13
C ASP A 6 9.26 18.88 1.98
N GLU A 7 9.17 19.00 3.30
CA GLU A 7 10.18 18.49 4.22
C GLU A 7 10.27 16.96 4.19
N VAL A 8 9.15 16.26 4.10
CA VAL A 8 9.13 14.79 3.94
C VAL A 8 9.87 14.38 2.67
N PHE A 9 9.61 15.06 1.55
CA PHE A 9 10.29 14.76 0.29
C PHE A 9 11.76 15.15 0.28
N LYS A 10 12.10 16.30 0.86
CA LYS A 10 13.49 16.72 1.02
C LYS A 10 14.26 15.71 1.85
N TRP A 11 13.70 15.29 2.99
CA TRP A 11 14.31 14.29 3.86
C TRP A 11 14.52 12.96 3.12
N LEU A 12 13.50 12.46 2.42
CA LEU A 12 13.62 11.27 1.59
C LEU A 12 14.74 11.42 0.56
N THR A 13 14.82 12.58 -0.12
CA THR A 13 15.84 12.87 -1.14
C THR A 13 17.25 12.76 -0.56
N GLU A 14 17.46 13.37 0.60
CA GLU A 14 18.75 13.41 1.28
C GLU A 14 19.22 12.02 1.72
N HIS A 15 18.31 11.17 2.19
CA HIS A 15 18.66 9.87 2.80
C HIS A 15 18.68 8.70 1.80
N THR A 16 18.02 8.86 0.65
CA THR A 16 18.06 7.85 -0.43
C THR A 16 19.04 8.21 -1.55
N GLY A 17 19.44 9.48 -1.65
CA GLY A 17 20.30 10.01 -2.72
C GLY A 17 19.58 10.19 -4.07
N GLU A 18 18.25 10.06 -4.12
CA GLU A 18 17.48 10.08 -5.37
C GLU A 18 16.61 11.33 -5.49
N ARG A 19 16.90 12.19 -6.48
CA ARG A 19 16.18 13.45 -6.75
C ARG A 19 14.80 13.28 -7.37
N PHE A 20 14.48 12.09 -7.90
CA PHE A 20 13.21 11.81 -8.57
C PHE A 20 12.64 10.48 -8.09
N PHE A 21 11.89 10.52 -6.98
CA PHE A 21 11.15 9.37 -6.44
C PHE A 21 10.13 8.75 -7.42
N TYR A 22 9.92 9.43 -8.54
CA TYR A 22 8.98 9.09 -9.59
C TYR A 22 9.28 7.79 -10.35
N VAL A 23 10.48 7.19 -10.24
CA VAL A 23 10.88 6.17 -11.24
C VAL A 23 11.45 4.86 -10.67
N ARG A 24 12.10 4.81 -9.50
CA ARG A 24 12.95 3.65 -9.22
C ARG A 24 12.33 2.45 -8.52
N LEU A 25 11.17 2.53 -7.89
CA LEU A 25 10.60 1.33 -7.26
C LEU A 25 9.75 0.48 -8.23
N LYS A 26 9.34 1.04 -9.38
CA LYS A 26 8.98 0.19 -10.53
C LYS A 26 10.16 -0.71 -10.95
N GLN A 27 11.40 -0.35 -10.61
CA GLN A 27 12.64 -1.10 -10.86
C GLN A 27 13.23 -1.79 -9.62
N ALA A 28 12.96 -1.32 -8.39
CA ALA A 28 13.49 -1.91 -7.15
C ALA A 28 12.71 -3.16 -6.69
N ILE A 29 11.50 -3.37 -7.21
CA ILE A 29 10.85 -4.68 -7.14
C ILE A 29 11.60 -5.74 -7.98
N TRP A 30 12.62 -5.34 -8.75
CA TRP A 30 13.33 -6.24 -9.68
C TRP A 30 14.78 -6.57 -9.30
N ILE A 31 15.41 -5.84 -8.39
CA ILE A 31 16.84 -6.04 -8.06
C ILE A 31 17.01 -5.70 -6.59
N GLU A 32 17.31 -6.73 -5.78
CA GLU A 32 17.81 -6.65 -4.39
C GLU A 32 17.41 -5.38 -3.62
N TYR A 33 16.30 -5.46 -2.87
CA TYR A 33 15.93 -4.41 -1.94
C TYR A 33 17.11 -4.15 -1.00
N LYS A 34 17.77 -2.99 -1.17
CA LYS A 34 18.92 -2.65 -0.35
C LYS A 34 18.41 -2.40 1.06
N ALA A 35 18.88 -3.20 2.03
CA ALA A 35 18.41 -3.16 3.41
C ALA A 35 18.39 -1.72 3.99
N TYR A 36 19.37 -0.88 3.61
CA TYR A 36 19.42 0.52 4.05
C TYR A 36 18.20 1.37 3.64
N LEU A 37 17.56 1.08 2.50
CA LEU A 37 16.37 1.85 2.08
C LEU A 37 15.18 1.55 2.98
N LEU A 38 15.09 0.32 3.48
CA LEU A 38 14.07 -0.04 4.44
C LEU A 38 14.26 0.72 5.76
N ASP A 39 15.49 0.81 6.24
CA ASP A 39 15.82 1.56 7.45
C ASP A 39 15.43 3.04 7.31
N VAL A 40 15.64 3.63 6.13
CA VAL A 40 15.19 4.99 5.80
C VAL A 40 13.66 5.11 5.85
N PHE A 41 12.92 4.13 5.31
CA PHE A 41 11.45 4.17 5.37
C PHE A 41 10.91 3.95 6.78
N ILE A 42 11.58 3.12 7.60
CA ILE A 42 11.22 2.90 9.00
C ILE A 42 11.46 4.17 9.82
N ASP A 43 12.63 4.81 9.67
CA ASP A 43 12.90 6.06 10.36
C ASP A 43 11.89 7.15 9.97
N LEU A 44 11.56 7.24 8.68
CA LEU A 44 10.53 8.16 8.23
C LEU A 44 9.15 7.83 8.80
N GLY A 45 8.74 6.55 8.80
CA GLY A 45 7.49 6.11 9.40
C GLY A 45 7.39 6.51 10.86
N ARG A 46 8.43 6.26 11.66
CA ARG A 46 8.48 6.66 13.07
C ARG A 46 8.38 8.17 13.27
N ARG A 47 9.09 8.96 12.46
CA ARG A 47 9.02 10.43 12.51
C ARG A 47 7.62 10.93 12.16
N LEU A 48 7.00 10.34 11.15
CA LEU A 48 5.66 10.70 10.70
C LEU A 48 4.57 10.28 11.67
N ALA A 49 4.73 9.15 12.37
CA ALA A 49 3.79 8.71 13.40
C ALA A 49 3.58 9.77 14.50
N THR A 50 4.59 10.61 14.77
CA THR A 50 4.47 11.73 15.74
C THR A 50 3.65 12.94 15.24
N ASN A 51 3.29 12.97 13.95
CA ASN A 51 2.51 14.06 13.34
C ASN A 51 1.35 13.49 12.52
N SER A 52 0.32 12.97 13.21
CA SER A 52 -0.80 12.27 12.60
C SER A 52 -1.56 13.12 11.57
N GLU A 53 -1.70 14.44 11.81
CA GLU A 53 -2.41 15.33 10.89
C GLU A 53 -1.68 15.46 9.55
N LEU A 54 -0.36 15.67 9.60
CA LEU A 54 0.46 15.66 8.38
C LEU A 54 0.29 14.33 7.65
N VAL A 55 0.39 13.19 8.34
CA VAL A 55 0.21 11.87 7.72
C VAL A 55 -1.14 11.72 7.03
N ARG A 56 -2.24 12.15 7.67
CA ARG A 56 -3.58 12.11 7.05
C ARG A 56 -3.66 12.97 5.80
N GLN A 57 -3.12 14.19 5.84
CA GLN A 57 -3.04 15.07 4.68
C GLN A 57 -2.24 14.43 3.55
N LEU A 58 -1.10 13.82 3.89
CA LEU A 58 -0.30 13.10 2.92
C LEU A 58 -1.08 11.92 2.35
N ILE A 59 -1.73 11.07 3.16
CA ILE A 59 -2.57 9.97 2.67
C ILE A 59 -3.68 10.46 1.75
N ARG A 60 -4.20 11.69 1.91
CA ARG A 60 -5.32 12.22 1.11
C ARG A 60 -4.93 12.95 -0.18
N ASP A 61 -3.73 13.53 -0.27
CA ASP A 61 -3.30 14.33 -1.43
C ASP A 61 -3.14 13.50 -2.72
N ASN A 62 -3.89 13.73 -3.79
CA ASN A 62 -3.84 12.88 -5.01
C ASN A 62 -2.49 12.86 -5.79
N ASN A 63 -1.49 13.65 -5.38
CA ASN A 63 -0.23 13.80 -6.13
C ASN A 63 0.86 12.76 -5.85
N TRP A 64 0.57 11.65 -5.17
CA TRP A 64 1.57 10.59 -4.93
C TRP A 64 1.84 9.79 -6.20
N ARG A 65 2.76 10.32 -7.00
CA ARG A 65 3.39 9.55 -8.07
C ARG A 65 4.49 8.68 -7.46
N TYR A 66 4.03 7.54 -6.93
CA TYR A 66 4.69 6.25 -6.79
C TYR A 66 5.74 6.01 -5.70
N ASN A 67 5.54 4.83 -5.09
CA ASN A 67 6.47 3.96 -4.40
C ASN A 67 6.91 4.30 -2.97
N THR A 68 7.57 5.43 -2.78
CA THR A 68 8.39 5.65 -1.58
C THR A 68 7.50 5.86 -0.38
N PHE A 69 6.49 6.74 -0.52
CA PHE A 69 5.49 6.94 0.51
C PHE A 69 4.56 5.73 0.68
N GLY A 70 4.30 4.95 -0.38
CA GLY A 70 3.56 3.68 -0.26
C GLY A 70 4.24 2.68 0.68
N ASN A 71 5.58 2.64 0.68
CA ASN A 71 6.33 1.81 1.63
C ASN A 71 6.27 2.32 3.06
N VAL A 72 6.30 3.64 3.23
CA VAL A 72 6.11 4.29 4.54
C VAL A 72 4.72 4.02 5.08
N LEU A 73 3.70 4.04 4.22
CA LEU A 73 2.33 3.71 4.62
C LEU A 73 2.22 2.25 5.05
N ALA A 74 2.89 1.31 4.38
CA ALA A 74 2.90 -0.08 4.81
C ALA A 74 3.53 -0.28 6.21
N ILE A 75 4.45 0.59 6.63
CA ILE A 75 4.98 0.61 8.01
C ILE A 75 3.95 1.20 8.98
N LEU A 76 3.28 2.29 8.57
CA LEU A 76 2.27 2.97 9.39
C LEU A 76 0.94 2.22 9.48
N GLN A 77 0.70 1.20 8.65
CA GLN A 77 -0.57 0.48 8.61
C GLN A 77 -0.92 -0.22 9.94
N GLY A 78 0.08 -0.55 10.77
CA GLY A 78 -0.16 -1.10 12.10
C GLY A 78 -0.71 -0.11 13.12
N ASP A 79 -0.72 1.18 12.79
CA ASP A 79 -1.31 2.22 13.62
C ASP A 79 -2.77 2.47 13.23
N ALA A 80 -3.68 2.11 14.13
CA ALA A 80 -5.13 2.25 13.97
C ALA A 80 -5.58 3.69 13.65
N ASN A 81 -4.78 4.70 13.99
CA ASN A 81 -5.09 6.10 13.68
C ASN A 81 -5.15 6.35 12.17
N PHE A 82 -4.45 5.57 11.36
CA PHE A 82 -4.33 5.78 9.91
C PHE A 82 -5.10 4.77 9.06
N THR A 83 -5.61 3.68 9.66
CA THR A 83 -6.32 2.61 8.96
C THR A 83 -7.46 3.12 8.09
N THR A 84 -8.31 4.01 8.63
CA THR A 84 -9.44 4.60 7.89
C THR A 84 -8.98 5.43 6.69
N ASP A 85 -7.92 6.23 6.83
CA ASP A 85 -7.39 7.06 5.75
C ASP A 85 -6.74 6.19 4.66
N MET A 86 -6.03 5.13 5.04
CA MET A 86 -5.45 4.17 4.10
C MET A 86 -6.52 3.36 3.37
N ALA A 87 -7.59 2.98 4.06
CA ALA A 87 -8.76 2.32 3.49
C ALA A 87 -9.43 3.22 2.44
N TRP A 88 -9.71 4.47 2.82
CA TRP A 88 -10.20 5.49 1.89
C TRP A 88 -9.26 5.61 0.69
N ARG A 89 -7.94 5.58 0.89
CA ARG A 89 -7.00 5.74 -0.20
C ARG A 89 -7.03 4.61 -1.24
N ILE A 90 -7.32 3.38 -0.84
CA ILE A 90 -7.51 2.27 -1.79
C ILE A 90 -8.68 2.55 -2.73
N THR A 91 -9.76 3.17 -2.23
CA THR A 91 -10.99 3.43 -3.00
C THR A 91 -10.86 4.61 -3.96
N GLN A 92 -9.97 5.57 -3.68
CA GLN A 92 -9.83 6.81 -4.48
C GLN A 92 -8.91 6.70 -5.70
N TRP A 93 -8.88 5.55 -6.37
CA TRP A 93 -8.00 5.31 -7.52
C TRP A 93 -6.53 5.66 -7.24
N SER A 94 -5.91 4.86 -6.38
CA SER A 94 -4.52 5.09 -6.00
C SER A 94 -3.56 4.18 -6.71
N TRP A 95 -2.48 4.75 -7.22
CA TRP A 95 -1.34 3.99 -7.76
C TRP A 95 -0.61 3.14 -6.72
N ILE A 96 -0.85 3.41 -5.43
CA ILE A 96 -0.33 2.62 -4.31
C ILE A 96 -1.32 1.56 -3.80
N ALA A 97 -2.45 1.34 -4.48
CA ALA A 97 -3.45 0.35 -4.03
C ALA A 97 -2.88 -1.07 -3.87
N PRO A 98 -2.03 -1.61 -4.78
CA PRO A 98 -1.40 -2.92 -4.56
C PRO A 98 -0.58 -3.01 -3.26
N GLN A 99 0.15 -1.95 -2.94
CA GLN A 99 0.99 -1.83 -1.76
C GLN A 99 0.15 -1.83 -0.49
N LEU A 100 -0.88 -0.99 -0.46
CA LEU A 100 -1.76 -0.87 0.69
C LEU A 100 -2.56 -2.16 0.91
N ALA A 101 -3.09 -2.76 -0.16
CA ALA A 101 -3.83 -4.02 -0.05
C ALA A 101 -2.94 -5.14 0.50
N ALA A 102 -1.72 -5.28 -0.01
CA ALA A 102 -0.75 -6.27 0.50
C ALA A 102 -0.41 -6.05 1.98
N GLY A 103 -0.19 -4.81 2.41
CA GLY A 103 0.14 -4.55 3.80
C GLY A 103 -1.06 -4.71 4.76
N PHE A 104 -2.29 -4.46 4.31
CA PHE A 104 -3.51 -4.74 5.10
C PHE A 104 -3.63 -6.22 5.48
N VAL A 105 -3.41 -7.13 4.52
CA VAL A 105 -3.49 -8.57 4.81
C VAL A 105 -2.28 -9.10 5.60
N ILE A 106 -1.15 -8.37 5.64
CA ILE A 106 0.03 -8.75 6.43
C ILE A 106 -0.21 -8.50 7.91
N LEU A 107 -0.85 -7.38 8.23
CA LEU A 107 -1.26 -7.06 9.60
C LEU A 107 -2.37 -8.00 10.07
N ALA A 108 -3.18 -8.50 9.12
CA ALA A 108 -4.11 -9.62 9.32
C ALA A 108 -5.11 -9.40 10.48
N ASP A 109 -5.51 -8.15 10.73
CA ASP A 109 -6.66 -7.88 11.60
C ASP A 109 -7.97 -8.02 10.80
N CYS A 110 -9.05 -8.37 11.50
CA CYS A 110 -10.37 -8.59 10.88
C CYS A 110 -10.92 -7.33 10.20
N HIS A 111 -10.50 -6.15 10.67
CA HIS A 111 -10.96 -4.87 10.14
C HIS A 111 -10.35 -4.58 8.76
N SER A 112 -9.07 -4.86 8.57
CA SER A 112 -8.33 -4.70 7.32
C SER A 112 -8.85 -5.64 6.23
N ASN A 113 -9.20 -6.87 6.58
CA ASN A 113 -9.82 -7.81 5.64
C ASN A 113 -11.20 -7.32 5.19
N ALA A 114 -12.05 -6.85 6.12
CA ALA A 114 -13.38 -6.33 5.80
C ALA A 114 -13.34 -5.16 4.78
N ILE A 115 -12.33 -4.30 4.86
CA ILE A 115 -12.12 -3.22 3.87
C ILE A 115 -11.87 -3.79 2.47
N LEU A 116 -11.04 -4.83 2.35
CA LEU A 116 -10.73 -5.45 1.06
C LEU A 116 -11.91 -6.26 0.53
N GLU A 117 -12.64 -6.94 1.40
CA GLU A 117 -13.89 -7.64 1.03
C GLU A 117 -14.91 -6.67 0.46
N HIS A 118 -15.09 -5.54 1.13
CA HIS A 118 -15.99 -4.48 0.66
C HIS A 118 -15.62 -3.97 -0.75
N CYS A 119 -14.32 -3.90 -1.07
CA CYS A 119 -13.87 -3.55 -2.42
C CYS A 119 -14.29 -4.58 -3.49
N LEU A 120 -14.43 -5.86 -3.12
CA LEU A 120 -14.91 -6.89 -4.04
C LEU A 120 -16.45 -6.89 -4.13
N GLU A 121 -17.13 -6.71 -3.01
CA GLU A 121 -18.61 -6.74 -2.93
C GLU A 121 -19.28 -5.57 -3.64
N THR A 122 -18.62 -4.41 -3.64
CA THR A 122 -19.12 -3.19 -4.30
C THR A 122 -18.60 -3.01 -5.71
N ALA A 123 -17.80 -3.97 -6.21
CA ALA A 123 -17.24 -3.89 -7.54
C ALA A 123 -18.33 -3.97 -8.61
N THR A 124 -18.16 -3.16 -9.64
CA THR A 124 -19.00 -3.07 -10.84
C THR A 124 -18.11 -3.04 -12.08
N GLU A 125 -18.68 -3.17 -13.28
CA GLU A 125 -17.92 -3.05 -14.53
C GLU A 125 -17.25 -1.68 -14.70
N GLU A 126 -17.81 -0.62 -14.11
CA GLU A 126 -17.24 0.73 -14.10
C GLU A 126 -16.13 0.91 -13.05
N SER A 127 -15.96 -0.07 -12.16
CA SER A 127 -14.96 -0.02 -11.11
C SER A 127 -13.55 0.00 -11.68
N ARG A 128 -12.64 0.65 -10.97
CA ARG A 128 -11.24 0.74 -11.39
C ARG A 128 -10.55 -0.61 -11.16
N PRO A 129 -10.02 -1.29 -12.21
CA PRO A 129 -9.42 -2.62 -12.06
C PRO A 129 -8.31 -2.65 -11.01
N LYS A 130 -7.48 -1.61 -10.95
CA LYS A 130 -6.38 -1.54 -9.98
C LYS A 130 -6.83 -1.64 -8.52
N THR A 131 -7.95 -1.02 -8.15
CA THR A 131 -8.46 -1.08 -6.78
C THR A 131 -8.97 -2.48 -6.47
N VAL A 132 -9.86 -2.98 -7.33
CA VAL A 132 -10.56 -4.27 -7.12
C VAL A 132 -9.57 -5.44 -7.18
N LEU A 133 -8.70 -5.48 -8.19
CA LEU A 133 -7.74 -6.57 -8.38
C LEU A 133 -6.61 -6.56 -7.35
N SER A 134 -6.25 -5.40 -6.79
CA SER A 134 -5.32 -5.33 -5.66
C SER A 134 -5.93 -5.94 -4.39
N ALA A 135 -7.19 -5.60 -4.10
CA ALA A 135 -7.92 -6.17 -2.97
C ALA A 135 -8.10 -7.69 -3.13
N TYR A 136 -8.50 -8.14 -4.32
CA TYR A 136 -8.60 -9.55 -4.67
C TYR A 136 -7.25 -10.27 -4.48
N ALA A 137 -6.16 -9.73 -5.02
CA ALA A 137 -4.84 -10.36 -4.94
C ALA A 137 -4.38 -10.49 -3.48
N ALA A 138 -4.56 -9.44 -2.68
CA ALA A 138 -4.26 -9.46 -1.25
C ALA A 138 -5.06 -10.53 -0.50
N LEU A 139 -6.37 -10.59 -0.71
CA LEU A 139 -7.24 -11.60 -0.10
C LEU A 139 -6.91 -13.03 -0.58
N LYS A 140 -6.52 -13.20 -1.85
CA LYS A 140 -6.09 -14.49 -2.41
C LYS A 140 -4.79 -14.99 -1.76
N LEU A 141 -3.84 -14.10 -1.47
CA LEU A 141 -2.56 -14.46 -0.82
C LEU A 141 -2.74 -15.07 0.56
N ILE A 142 -3.81 -14.70 1.28
CA ILE A 142 -4.17 -15.26 2.59
C ILE A 142 -5.22 -16.38 2.51
N GLY A 143 -5.60 -16.82 1.30
CA GLY A 143 -6.59 -17.88 1.11
C GLY A 143 -8.02 -17.50 1.51
N HIS A 144 -8.37 -16.22 1.47
CA HIS A 144 -9.69 -15.75 1.88
C HIS A 144 -10.79 -16.21 0.91
N THR A 145 -11.92 -16.70 1.43
CA THR A 145 -13.01 -17.27 0.62
C THR A 145 -13.61 -16.27 -0.37
N LYS A 146 -13.76 -15.01 0.04
CA LYS A 146 -14.25 -13.92 -0.83
C LYS A 146 -13.44 -13.75 -2.11
N ALA A 147 -12.14 -13.98 -2.08
CA ALA A 147 -11.31 -13.94 -3.29
C ALA A 147 -11.64 -15.10 -4.23
N ALA A 148 -11.82 -16.31 -3.69
CA ALA A 148 -12.17 -17.49 -4.47
C ALA A 148 -13.58 -17.40 -5.07
N ASP A 149 -14.51 -16.74 -4.39
CA ASP A 149 -15.86 -16.48 -4.91
C ASP A 149 -15.84 -15.42 -6.01
N PHE A 150 -15.10 -14.32 -5.80
CA PHE A 150 -14.95 -13.26 -6.79
C PHE A 150 -14.28 -13.76 -8.09
N GLU A 151 -13.26 -14.62 -8.00
CA GLU A 151 -12.54 -15.19 -9.15
C GLU A 151 -13.44 -15.96 -10.13
N LYS A 152 -14.60 -16.44 -9.68
CA LYS A 152 -15.57 -17.18 -10.50
C LYS A 152 -16.55 -16.28 -11.26
N THR A 153 -16.51 -14.97 -11.04
CA THR A 153 -17.45 -14.02 -11.62
C THR A 153 -17.00 -13.55 -13.00
N SER A 154 -17.95 -13.26 -13.90
CA SER A 154 -17.65 -12.60 -15.18
C SER A 154 -17.04 -11.21 -14.99
N LEU A 155 -17.36 -10.55 -13.87
CA LEU A 155 -16.77 -9.27 -13.50
C LEU A 155 -15.26 -9.38 -13.25
N PHE A 156 -14.79 -10.46 -12.63
CA PHE A 156 -13.37 -10.71 -12.46
C PHE A 156 -12.66 -10.86 -13.82
N GLU A 157 -13.22 -11.66 -14.73
CA GLU A 157 -12.68 -11.83 -16.09
C GLU A 157 -12.60 -10.49 -16.84
N HIS A 158 -13.65 -9.69 -16.76
CA HIS A 158 -13.71 -8.36 -17.36
C HIS A 158 -12.63 -7.43 -16.80
N LEU A 159 -12.54 -7.29 -15.48
CA LEU A 159 -11.58 -6.39 -14.83
C LEU A 159 -10.14 -6.87 -15.06
N GLN A 160 -9.90 -8.18 -15.05
CA GLN A 160 -8.59 -8.77 -15.33
C GLN A 160 -8.12 -8.45 -16.77
N ALA A 161 -9.02 -8.50 -17.76
CA ALA A 161 -8.70 -8.11 -19.14
C ALA A 161 -8.32 -6.62 -19.25
N LEU A 162 -8.74 -5.79 -18.30
CA LEU A 162 -8.41 -4.36 -18.22
C LEU A 162 -7.17 -4.05 -17.35
N ASP A 163 -6.55 -5.06 -16.72
CA ASP A 163 -5.42 -4.89 -15.80
C ASP A 163 -4.08 -4.60 -16.52
N ARG A 164 -3.95 -3.39 -17.04
CA ARG A 164 -2.73 -2.93 -17.73
C ARG A 164 -1.51 -2.83 -16.83
N ASP A 165 -1.70 -2.77 -15.51
CA ASP A 165 -0.64 -2.49 -14.54
C ASP A 165 -0.14 -3.74 -13.80
N ASN A 166 -0.65 -4.93 -14.16
CA ASN A 166 -0.33 -6.20 -13.51
C ASN A 166 -0.51 -6.12 -11.97
N CYS A 167 -1.66 -5.64 -11.52
CA CYS A 167 -1.91 -5.34 -10.11
C CYS A 167 -1.75 -6.56 -9.21
N MET A 168 -2.14 -7.75 -9.70
CA MET A 168 -1.94 -9.01 -8.98
C MET A 168 -0.46 -9.34 -8.76
N LEU A 169 0.37 -9.16 -9.79
CA LEU A 169 1.83 -9.35 -9.70
C LEU A 169 2.46 -8.35 -8.74
N LEU A 170 2.01 -7.10 -8.74
CA LEU A 170 2.49 -6.08 -7.81
C LEU A 170 2.11 -6.43 -6.37
N ALA A 171 0.86 -6.83 -6.12
CA ALA A 171 0.41 -7.22 -4.78
C ALA A 171 1.21 -8.41 -4.22
N ASP A 172 1.46 -9.46 -5.00
CA ASP A 172 2.32 -10.58 -4.58
C ASP A 172 3.75 -10.12 -4.25
N LYS A 173 4.34 -9.29 -5.11
CA LYS A 173 5.68 -8.75 -4.87
C LYS A 173 5.77 -7.92 -3.59
N TYR A 174 4.80 -7.04 -3.35
CA TYR A 174 4.73 -6.28 -2.10
C TYR A 174 4.51 -7.19 -0.90
N TRP A 175 3.68 -8.22 -1.05
CA TRP A 175 3.48 -9.23 -0.03
C TRP A 175 4.78 -9.95 0.35
N GLN A 176 5.57 -10.41 -0.62
CA GLN A 176 6.85 -11.09 -0.34
C GLN A 176 7.82 -10.19 0.43
N VAL A 177 7.90 -8.90 0.08
CA VAL A 177 8.73 -7.92 0.79
C VAL A 177 8.23 -7.75 2.22
N TRP A 178 6.96 -7.35 2.39
CA TRP A 178 6.44 -6.98 3.70
C TRP A 178 6.26 -8.18 4.64
N LYS A 179 6.01 -9.39 4.12
CA LYS A 179 5.98 -10.62 4.91
C LYS A 179 7.31 -10.84 5.64
N LYS A 180 8.44 -10.55 5.00
CA LYS A 180 9.78 -10.63 5.61
C LYS A 180 9.96 -9.60 6.74
N TYR A 181 9.23 -8.48 6.67
CA TYR A 181 9.38 -7.33 7.57
C TYR A 181 8.15 -7.10 8.47
N LYS A 182 7.26 -8.09 8.61
CA LYS A 182 6.01 -7.97 9.38
C LYS A 182 6.23 -7.48 10.82
N GLY A 183 7.32 -7.90 11.48
CA GLY A 183 7.67 -7.46 12.84
C GLY A 183 8.09 -5.99 12.95
N LEU A 184 8.28 -5.28 11.83
CA LEU A 184 8.60 -3.84 11.79
C LEU A 184 7.35 -2.99 11.49
N CYS A 185 6.25 -3.62 11.05
CA CYS A 185 4.96 -2.97 10.81
C CYS A 185 4.11 -2.85 12.08
N THR A 186 4.53 -3.47 13.18
CA THR A 186 3.97 -3.22 14.52
C THR A 186 4.74 -2.07 15.14
N VAL A 187 4.21 -0.85 15.03
CA VAL A 187 4.70 0.25 15.85
C VAL A 187 4.25 -0.07 17.27
N GLU A 188 5.15 -0.53 18.13
CA GLU A 188 4.88 -0.60 19.56
C GLU A 188 4.59 0.83 20.02
N SER A 189 3.34 1.07 20.44
CA SER A 189 2.91 2.30 21.08
C SER A 189 3.64 2.40 22.42
N GLY A 190 4.84 2.97 22.40
CA GLY A 190 5.56 3.40 23.61
C GLY A 190 4.89 4.59 24.27
#